data_AF-A0AAD8YP40-F1
#
_entry.id   AF-A0AAD8YP40-F1
#
_cell.length_a   1.000
_cell.length_b   1.000
_cell.length_c   1.000
_cell.angle_alpha   90.00
_cell.angle_beta   90.00
_cell.angle_gamma   90.00
#
_symmetry.space_group_name_H-M   'P 1'
#
loop_
_entity.id
_entity.type
_entity.pdbx_description
1 polymer ?
#
loop_
_entity_poly.entity_id
_entity_poly.type
_entity_poly.pdbx_seq_one_letter_code
_entity_poly.pdbx_strand_id
1 'polypeptide(L)'
;IDEPSFSMAYGNMCSCLAMLKVPMANKPTSTVSFQKLLLNRCQKEFEKDKVNDDVLEKLRHQLEAATSASERERLEEDLEEAKDKAHRRSIGNIKFIGELFKLHMLHMLSEAIMHDCVVKLFMNHNEESLERLCHLLTAIGKDLDLEKARPKMDHYFKYIEKTVKERRGSSRIRFLLQDVIDLRLHNWVSQRADHGPKTIEQIHQ
;
A
#
# COMPACT_ATOMS: atom_id res chain seq x y z
N ILE A 1 -1.51 -5.42 -11.89
CA ILE A 1 -2.41 -5.51 -10.70
C ILE A 1 -2.75 -6.97 -10.45
N ASP A 2 -3.11 -7.71 -11.50
CA ASP A 2 -3.43 -9.15 -11.41
C ASP A 2 -2.21 -10.03 -11.09
N GLU A 3 -1.00 -9.58 -11.42
CA GLU A 3 0.24 -10.29 -11.11
C GLU A 3 1.21 -9.42 -10.30
N PRO A 4 1.09 -9.37 -8.96
CA PRO A 4 1.93 -8.55 -8.09
C PRO A 4 3.41 -8.94 -8.13
N SER A 5 3.73 -10.17 -8.52
CA SER A 5 5.12 -10.64 -8.64
C SER A 5 5.91 -9.87 -9.70
N PHE A 6 5.25 -9.37 -10.74
CA PHE A 6 5.88 -8.61 -11.82
C PHE A 6 5.75 -7.10 -11.67
N SER A 7 5.30 -6.60 -10.52
CA SER A 7 5.16 -5.15 -10.28
C SER A 7 6.43 -4.37 -10.62
N MET A 8 7.61 -4.94 -10.37
CA MET A 8 8.90 -4.34 -10.71
C MET A 8 9.14 -4.26 -12.23
N ALA A 9 8.85 -5.34 -12.96
CA ALA A 9 8.99 -5.38 -14.42
C ALA A 9 8.01 -4.39 -15.09
N TYR A 10 6.76 -4.33 -14.61
CA TYR A 10 5.79 -3.35 -15.08
C TYR A 10 6.21 -1.92 -14.72
N GLY A 11 6.81 -1.71 -13.55
CA GLY A 11 7.40 -0.42 -13.17
C GLY A 11 8.47 0.02 -14.18
N ASN A 12 9.42 -0.85 -14.49
CA ASN A 12 10.50 -0.57 -15.45
C ASN A 12 9.95 -0.28 -16.86
N MET A 13 8.96 -1.03 -17.32
CA MET A 13 8.28 -0.76 -18.59
C MET A 13 7.61 0.63 -18.58
N CYS A 14 6.91 0.98 -17.50
CA CYS A 14 6.35 2.33 -17.37
C CYS A 14 7.46 3.40 -17.41
N SER A 15 8.63 3.13 -16.83
CA SER A 15 9.79 4.01 -16.86
C SER A 15 10.27 4.33 -18.27
N CYS A 16 10.38 3.31 -19.13
CA CYS A 16 10.75 3.50 -20.52
C CYS A 16 9.70 4.33 -21.28
N LEU A 17 8.42 4.16 -20.95
CA LEU A 17 7.30 4.82 -21.64
C LEU A 17 7.02 6.24 -21.16
N ALA A 18 7.46 6.64 -19.96
CA ALA A 18 7.07 7.93 -19.38
C ALA A 18 7.61 9.16 -20.10
N MET A 19 8.72 9.03 -20.81
CA MET A 19 9.31 10.10 -21.62
C MET A 19 8.56 10.29 -22.96
N LEU A 20 7.66 9.37 -23.33
CA LEU A 20 6.89 9.46 -24.56
C LEU A 20 5.71 10.43 -24.40
N LYS A 21 5.61 11.36 -25.36
CA LYS A 21 4.51 12.31 -25.51
C LYS A 21 3.72 11.96 -26.76
N VAL A 22 2.41 11.81 -26.61
CA VAL A 22 1.51 11.46 -27.72
C VAL A 22 0.59 12.66 -28.01
N PRO A 23 0.45 13.11 -29.27
CA PRO A 23 -0.53 14.13 -29.64
C PRO A 23 -1.95 13.67 -29.33
N MET A 24 -2.79 14.52 -28.74
CA MET A 24 -4.18 14.15 -28.48
C MET A 24 -5.00 14.15 -29.77
N ALA A 25 -5.75 13.08 -30.01
CA ALA A 25 -6.59 12.92 -31.20
C ALA A 25 -7.58 14.08 -31.42
N ASN A 26 -8.07 14.68 -30.31
CA ASN A 26 -9.06 15.76 -30.37
C ASN A 26 -8.45 17.18 -30.39
N LYS A 27 -7.15 17.34 -30.10
CA LYS A 27 -6.43 18.62 -30.10
C LYS A 27 -4.95 18.38 -30.46
N PRO A 28 -4.56 18.46 -31.73
CA PRO A 28 -3.20 18.14 -32.18
C PRO A 28 -2.11 19.08 -31.64
N THR A 29 -2.49 20.26 -31.13
CA THR A 29 -1.58 21.21 -30.46
C THR A 29 -1.28 20.86 -29.00
N SER A 30 -2.00 19.89 -28.43
CA SER A 30 -1.83 19.46 -27.05
C SER A 30 -1.32 18.03 -27.03
N THR A 31 -0.21 17.81 -26.33
CA THR A 31 0.35 16.49 -26.09
C THR A 31 -0.06 15.96 -24.73
N VAL A 32 -0.27 14.65 -24.63
CA VAL A 32 -0.44 13.96 -23.36
C VAL A 32 0.83 13.15 -23.07
N SER A 33 1.36 13.28 -21.87
CA SER A 33 2.45 12.42 -21.41
C SER A 33 1.88 11.10 -20.93
N PHE A 34 2.58 10.01 -21.22
CA PHE A 34 2.27 8.70 -20.65
C PHE A 34 2.21 8.76 -19.12
N GLN A 35 3.08 9.58 -18.51
CA GLN A 35 3.08 9.87 -17.07
C GLN A 35 1.72 10.37 -16.56
N LYS A 36 1.08 11.33 -17.24
CA LYS A 36 -0.23 11.87 -16.83
C LYS A 36 -1.36 10.85 -17.00
N LEU A 37 -1.29 10.01 -18.03
CA LEU A 37 -2.25 8.92 -18.24
C LEU A 37 -2.12 7.84 -17.17
N LEU A 38 -0.89 7.47 -16.85
CA LEU A 38 -0.58 6.49 -15.81
C LEU A 38 -1.08 6.99 -14.45
N LEU A 39 -0.82 8.25 -14.10
CA LEU A 39 -1.32 8.86 -12.87
C LEU A 39 -2.85 8.83 -12.77
N ASN A 40 -3.54 9.28 -13.83
CA ASN A 40 -5.02 9.23 -13.87
C ASN A 40 -5.54 7.80 -13.75
N ARG A 41 -4.85 6.82 -14.31
CA ARG A 41 -5.23 5.42 -14.19
C ARG A 41 -5.01 4.91 -12.76
N CYS A 42 -3.87 5.19 -12.16
CA CYS A 42 -3.58 4.85 -10.76
C CYS A 42 -4.61 5.46 -9.81
N GLN A 43 -4.96 6.73 -9.99
CA GLN A 43 -5.98 7.41 -9.18
C GLN A 43 -7.36 6.75 -9.34
N LYS A 44 -7.80 6.48 -10.58
CA LYS A 44 -9.07 5.77 -10.83
C LYS A 44 -9.09 4.37 -10.22
N GLU A 45 -7.98 3.64 -10.27
CA GLU A 45 -7.89 2.32 -9.64
C GLU A 45 -7.94 2.42 -8.11
N PHE A 46 -7.37 3.48 -7.51
CA PHE A 46 -7.46 3.74 -6.07
C PHE A 46 -8.86 4.17 -5.61
N GLU A 47 -9.59 4.90 -6.46
CA GLU A 47 -10.98 5.30 -6.20
C GLU A 47 -11.94 4.11 -6.34
N LYS A 48 -11.64 3.12 -7.21
CA LYS A 48 -12.42 1.88 -7.31
C LYS A 48 -12.40 1.05 -6.03
N ASP A 49 -11.37 1.18 -5.19
CA ASP A 49 -11.34 0.50 -3.90
C ASP A 49 -12.48 1.00 -2.97
N LYS A 50 -12.89 2.28 -3.06
CA LYS A 50 -14.07 2.79 -2.32
C LYS A 50 -15.38 2.17 -2.79
N VAL A 51 -15.49 1.87 -4.09
CA VAL A 51 -16.67 1.21 -4.65
C VAL A 51 -16.76 -0.24 -4.18
N ASN A 52 -15.62 -0.90 -3.95
CA ASN A 52 -15.60 -2.24 -3.38
C ASN A 52 -16.02 -2.22 -1.90
N ASP A 53 -15.64 -1.19 -1.13
CA ASP A 53 -16.09 -1.01 0.26
C ASP A 53 -17.63 -0.89 0.34
N ASP A 54 -18.25 -0.09 -0.55
CA ASP A 54 -19.72 0.03 -0.63
C ASP A 54 -20.40 -1.31 -0.98
N VAL A 55 -19.76 -2.14 -1.81
CA VAL A 55 -20.27 -3.47 -2.17
C VAL A 55 -20.15 -4.43 -1.00
N LEU A 56 -19.04 -4.41 -0.26
CA LEU A 56 -18.84 -5.20 0.94
C LEU A 56 -19.83 -4.82 2.05
N GLU A 57 -20.13 -3.53 2.20
CA GLU A 57 -21.10 -3.02 3.17
C GLU A 57 -22.53 -3.45 2.82
N LYS A 58 -22.90 -3.44 1.53
CA LYS A 58 -24.17 -3.98 1.05
C LYS A 58 -24.30 -5.49 1.27
N LEU A 59 -23.26 -6.27 0.98
CA LEU A 59 -23.25 -7.72 1.22
C LEU A 59 -23.38 -8.04 2.72
N ARG A 60 -22.70 -7.28 3.59
CA ARG A 60 -22.88 -7.37 5.05
C ARG A 60 -24.31 -7.09 5.47
N HIS A 61 -24.94 -6.04 4.94
CA HIS A 61 -26.31 -5.69 5.26
C HIS A 61 -27.32 -6.76 4.76
N GLN A 62 -27.05 -7.39 3.61
CA GLN A 62 -27.86 -8.50 3.11
C GLN A 62 -27.72 -9.74 3.98
N LEU A 63 -26.51 -10.03 4.48
CA LEU A 63 -26.25 -11.14 5.39
C LEU A 63 -26.98 -10.98 6.73
N GLU A 64 -27.00 -9.77 7.30
CA GLU A 64 -27.76 -9.44 8.51
C GLU A 64 -29.29 -9.52 8.31
N ALA A 65 -29.76 -9.21 7.10
CA ALA A 65 -31.17 -9.28 6.73
C ALA A 65 -31.63 -10.70 6.30
N ALA A 66 -30.70 -11.64 6.10
CA ALA A 66 -31.01 -12.98 5.65
C ALA A 66 -31.75 -13.77 6.74
N THR A 67 -32.88 -14.38 6.35
CA THR A 67 -33.77 -15.10 7.30
C THR A 67 -33.62 -16.62 7.21
N SER A 68 -33.04 -17.14 6.12
CA SER A 68 -32.83 -18.57 5.92
C SER A 68 -31.36 -18.96 6.04
N ALA A 69 -31.09 -20.14 6.62
CA ALA A 69 -29.71 -20.64 6.80
C ALA A 69 -28.98 -20.84 5.46
N SER A 70 -29.68 -21.29 4.42
CA SER A 70 -29.11 -21.52 3.08
C SER A 70 -28.76 -20.21 2.36
N GLU A 71 -29.54 -19.14 2.55
CA GLU A 71 -29.23 -17.82 2.00
C GLU A 71 -28.05 -17.17 2.74
N ARG A 72 -27.99 -17.37 4.07
CA ARG A 72 -26.90 -16.89 4.91
C ARG A 72 -25.56 -17.51 4.53
N GLU A 73 -25.53 -18.83 4.32
CA GLU A 73 -24.34 -19.57 3.88
C GLU A 73 -23.83 -19.09 2.51
N ARG A 74 -24.72 -18.92 1.53
CA ARG A 74 -24.35 -18.34 0.21
C ARG A 74 -23.81 -16.92 0.31
N LEU A 75 -24.44 -16.06 1.11
CA LEU A 75 -24.02 -14.67 1.29
C LEU A 75 -22.68 -14.58 2.05
N GLU A 76 -22.39 -15.52 2.95
CA GLU A 76 -21.09 -15.64 3.61
C GLU A 76 -19.98 -16.01 2.62
N GLU A 77 -20.21 -16.99 1.75
CA GLU A 77 -19.27 -17.36 0.68
C GLU A 77 -19.03 -16.19 -0.29
N ASP A 78 -20.10 -15.55 -0.77
CA ASP A 78 -20.03 -14.39 -1.69
C ASP A 78 -19.27 -13.22 -1.04
N LEU A 79 -19.52 -12.96 0.25
CA LEU A 79 -18.84 -11.90 1.01
C LEU A 79 -17.35 -12.21 1.16
N GLU A 80 -16.99 -13.45 1.47
CA GLU A 80 -15.59 -13.83 1.64
C GLU A 80 -14.82 -13.78 0.32
N GLU A 81 -15.40 -14.27 -0.78
CA GLU A 81 -14.78 -14.17 -2.10
C GLU A 81 -14.60 -12.70 -2.53
N ALA A 82 -15.60 -11.85 -2.26
CA ALA A 82 -15.54 -10.43 -2.56
C ALA A 82 -14.44 -9.72 -1.75
N LYS A 83 -14.30 -10.02 -0.45
CA LYS A 83 -13.21 -9.48 0.39
C LYS A 83 -11.86 -9.90 -0.16
N ASP A 84 -11.70 -11.19 -0.44
CA ASP A 84 -10.46 -11.76 -0.94
C ASP A 84 -10.01 -11.11 -2.25
N LYS A 85 -10.95 -10.91 -3.17
CA LYS A 85 -10.70 -10.26 -4.45
C LYS A 85 -10.35 -8.78 -4.29
N ALA A 86 -11.10 -8.05 -3.47
CA ALA A 86 -10.82 -6.65 -3.18
C ALA A 86 -9.45 -6.48 -2.53
N HIS A 87 -9.11 -7.37 -1.60
CA HIS A 87 -7.85 -7.40 -0.89
C HIS A 87 -6.67 -7.69 -1.79
N ARG A 88 -6.73 -8.75 -2.61
CA ARG A 88 -5.71 -9.07 -3.61
C ARG A 88 -5.47 -7.91 -4.58
N ARG A 89 -6.54 -7.25 -5.03
CA ARG A 89 -6.45 -6.09 -5.91
C ARG A 89 -5.80 -4.89 -5.20
N SER A 90 -6.18 -4.62 -3.97
CA SER A 90 -5.60 -3.54 -3.17
C SER A 90 -4.10 -3.77 -2.92
N ILE A 91 -3.66 -5.01 -2.66
CA ILE A 91 -2.22 -5.38 -2.60
C ILE A 91 -1.53 -5.00 -3.90
N GLY A 92 -2.07 -5.49 -5.02
CA GLY A 92 -1.49 -5.30 -6.33
C GLY A 92 -1.37 -3.81 -6.67
N ASN A 93 -2.39 -3.02 -6.30
CA ASN A 93 -2.40 -1.58 -6.44
C ASN A 93 -1.33 -0.90 -5.59
N ILE A 94 -1.26 -1.19 -4.29
CA ILE A 94 -0.30 -0.57 -3.37
C ILE A 94 1.14 -0.93 -3.77
N LYS A 95 1.39 -2.20 -4.11
CA LYS A 95 2.71 -2.65 -4.56
C LYS A 95 3.10 -1.98 -5.87
N PHE A 96 2.19 -1.90 -6.83
CA PHE A 96 2.45 -1.23 -8.11
C PHE A 96 2.70 0.27 -7.93
N ILE A 97 1.90 0.95 -7.11
CA ILE A 97 2.10 2.37 -6.77
C ILE A 97 3.46 2.58 -6.10
N GLY A 98 3.84 1.73 -5.14
CA GLY A 98 5.15 1.78 -4.49
C GLY A 98 6.32 1.60 -5.47
N GLU A 99 6.23 0.64 -6.38
CA GLU A 99 7.27 0.43 -7.41
C GLU A 99 7.35 1.59 -8.41
N LEU A 100 6.21 2.15 -8.83
CA LEU A 100 6.21 3.33 -9.69
C LEU A 100 6.78 4.57 -8.98
N PHE A 101 6.60 4.67 -7.66
CA PHE A 101 7.15 5.76 -6.86
C PHE A 101 8.69 5.67 -6.75
N LYS A 102 9.23 4.47 -6.48
CA LYS A 102 10.68 4.21 -6.41
C LYS A 102 11.45 4.61 -7.68
N LEU A 103 10.81 4.54 -8.84
CA LEU A 103 11.44 4.83 -10.13
C LEU A 103 11.57 6.33 -10.42
N HIS A 104 11.26 7.24 -9.48
CA HIS A 104 11.21 8.70 -9.63
C HIS A 104 10.29 9.22 -10.77
N MET A 105 9.74 8.31 -11.55
CA MET A 105 8.60 8.38 -12.46
C MET A 105 7.40 9.13 -11.90
N LEU A 106 7.26 9.12 -10.58
CA LEU A 106 6.13 9.63 -9.83
C LEU A 106 6.50 10.76 -8.87
N HIS A 107 7.39 11.65 -9.30
CA HIS A 107 7.55 12.98 -8.68
C HIS A 107 6.23 13.80 -8.59
N MET A 108 5.14 13.28 -9.16
CA MET A 108 3.80 13.89 -9.27
C MET A 108 2.66 13.04 -8.70
N LEU A 109 2.91 11.88 -8.07
CA LEU A 109 1.90 11.34 -7.15
C LEU A 109 1.83 12.33 -6.00
N SER A 110 0.68 13.01 -5.86
CA SER A 110 0.50 13.95 -4.77
C SER A 110 0.77 13.22 -3.45
N GLU A 111 1.59 13.82 -2.59
CA GLU A 111 1.78 13.47 -1.18
C GLU A 111 0.45 13.01 -0.53
N ALA A 112 -0.66 13.64 -0.93
CA ALA A 112 -2.01 13.32 -0.53
C ALA A 112 -2.43 11.86 -0.78
N ILE A 113 -2.19 11.31 -1.97
CA ILE A 113 -2.63 9.93 -2.31
C ILE A 113 -1.86 8.91 -1.48
N MET A 114 -0.56 9.16 -1.23
CA MET A 114 0.25 8.26 -0.42
C MET A 114 -0.13 8.32 1.06
N HIS A 115 -0.44 9.51 1.57
CA HIS A 115 -1.03 9.65 2.90
C HIS A 115 -2.39 8.95 3.00
N ASP A 116 -3.23 9.00 1.98
CA ASP A 116 -4.49 8.27 1.95
C ASP A 116 -4.28 6.75 1.95
N CYS A 117 -3.28 6.23 1.22
CA CYS A 117 -2.89 4.82 1.28
C CYS A 117 -2.49 4.41 2.71
N VAL A 118 -1.65 5.22 3.36
CA VAL A 118 -1.19 4.98 4.74
C VAL A 118 -2.38 4.98 5.70
N VAL A 119 -3.27 5.97 5.61
CA VAL A 119 -4.47 6.06 6.46
C VAL A 119 -5.40 4.86 6.24
N LYS A 120 -5.66 4.45 4.99
CA LYS A 120 -6.48 3.27 4.70
C LYS A 120 -5.90 2.00 5.29
N LEU A 121 -4.58 1.79 5.15
CA LEU A 121 -3.90 0.63 5.74
C LEU A 121 -3.98 0.64 7.27
N PHE A 122 -3.96 1.82 7.90
CA PHE A 122 -4.17 1.93 9.34
C PHE A 122 -5.58 1.55 9.80
N MET A 123 -6.62 1.95 9.06
CA MET A 123 -8.03 1.73 9.45
C MET A 123 -8.46 0.26 9.42
N ASN A 124 -7.84 -0.57 8.56
CA ASN A 124 -8.24 -1.96 8.40
C ASN A 124 -7.81 -2.88 9.56
N HIS A 125 -6.91 -2.42 10.45
CA HIS A 125 -6.43 -3.05 11.69
C HIS A 125 -6.04 -4.54 11.66
N ASN A 126 -6.06 -5.20 10.50
CA ASN A 126 -5.71 -6.60 10.32
C ASN A 126 -4.20 -6.77 10.13
N GLU A 127 -3.68 -7.95 10.47
CA GLU A 127 -2.24 -8.24 10.44
C GLU A 127 -1.63 -8.00 9.05
N GLU A 128 -2.36 -8.36 8.00
CA GLU A 128 -1.86 -8.22 6.64
C GLU A 128 -1.77 -6.75 6.19
N SER A 129 -2.70 -5.90 6.61
CA SER A 129 -2.64 -4.45 6.36
C SER A 129 -1.50 -3.81 7.13
N LEU A 130 -1.22 -4.27 8.36
CA LEU A 130 -0.06 -3.83 9.14
C LEU A 130 1.26 -4.26 8.49
N GLU A 131 1.36 -5.49 7.97
CA GLU A 131 2.54 -5.96 7.23
C GLU A 131 2.78 -5.10 5.97
N ARG A 132 1.71 -4.82 5.20
CA ARG A 132 1.78 -3.94 4.02
C ARG A 132 2.17 -2.52 4.37
N LEU A 133 1.62 -1.97 5.46
CA LEU A 133 2.01 -0.67 5.96
C LEU A 133 3.51 -0.63 6.24
N CYS A 134 4.04 -1.68 6.88
CA CYS A 134 5.47 -1.76 7.17
C CYS A 134 6.30 -1.79 5.87
N HIS A 135 5.90 -2.59 4.89
CA HIS A 135 6.58 -2.66 3.60
C HIS A 135 6.51 -1.32 2.84
N LEU A 136 5.36 -0.65 2.87
CA LEU A 136 5.17 0.67 2.26
C LEU A 136 6.10 1.69 2.92
N LEU A 137 6.03 1.85 4.24
CA LEU A 137 6.87 2.79 4.98
C LEU A 137 8.36 2.50 4.82
N THR A 138 8.77 1.23 4.79
CA THR A 138 10.16 0.85 4.51
C THR A 138 10.62 1.30 3.12
N ALA A 139 9.73 1.22 2.12
CA ALA A 139 10.06 1.53 0.74
C ALA A 139 10.08 3.04 0.44
N ILE A 140 9.15 3.81 1.00
CA ILE A 140 8.92 5.21 0.61
C ILE A 140 8.90 6.18 1.79
N GLY A 141 9.11 5.69 3.01
CA GLY A 141 8.95 6.53 4.20
C GLY A 141 9.93 7.70 4.25
N LYS A 142 11.14 7.54 3.69
CA LYS A 142 12.12 8.63 3.52
C LYS A 142 11.56 9.78 2.69
N ASP A 143 10.87 9.45 1.60
CA ASP A 143 10.32 10.43 0.67
C ASP A 143 9.00 11.04 1.16
N LEU A 144 8.33 10.38 2.12
CA LEU A 144 7.15 10.90 2.81
C LEU A 144 7.49 11.74 4.06
N ASP A 145 8.68 11.57 4.65
CA ASP A 145 9.12 12.27 5.87
C ASP A 145 9.81 13.61 5.58
N LEU A 146 9.20 14.39 4.67
CA LEU A 146 9.64 15.75 4.32
C LEU A 146 9.19 16.76 5.38
N GLU A 147 9.91 17.88 5.53
CA GLU A 147 9.61 18.90 6.56
C GLU A 147 8.14 19.33 6.61
N LYS A 148 7.48 19.45 5.45
CA LYS A 148 6.06 19.84 5.35
C LYS A 148 5.09 18.76 5.82
N ALA A 149 5.48 17.49 5.74
CA ALA A 149 4.66 16.32 6.06
C ALA A 149 5.04 15.65 7.40
N ARG A 150 6.15 16.07 8.04
CA ARG A 150 6.62 15.59 9.34
C ARG A 150 5.51 15.49 10.41
N PRO A 151 4.61 16.48 10.59
CA PRO A 151 3.54 16.36 11.58
C PRO A 151 2.59 15.18 11.32
N LYS A 152 2.31 14.84 10.05
CA LYS A 152 1.50 13.67 9.68
C LYS A 152 2.25 12.38 9.96
N MET A 153 3.54 12.34 9.60
CA MET A 153 4.39 11.18 9.88
C MET A 153 4.51 10.92 11.38
N ASP A 154 4.65 11.96 12.21
CA ASP A 154 4.65 11.83 13.67
C ASP A 154 3.34 11.23 14.19
N HIS A 155 2.21 11.59 13.59
CA HIS A 155 0.93 11.01 13.94
C HIS A 155 0.88 9.51 13.62
N TYR A 156 1.36 9.11 12.45
CA TYR A 156 1.42 7.69 12.05
C TYR A 156 2.32 6.88 12.98
N PHE A 157 3.51 7.39 13.30
CA PHE A 157 4.46 6.66 14.14
C PHE A 157 3.99 6.58 15.60
N LYS A 158 3.29 7.60 16.13
CA LYS A 158 2.60 7.49 17.42
C LYS A 158 1.55 6.38 17.42
N TYR A 159 0.81 6.22 16.33
CA TYR A 159 -0.16 5.13 16.19
C TYR A 159 0.52 3.75 16.10
N ILE A 160 1.61 3.63 15.35
CA ILE A 160 2.42 2.41 15.26
C ILE A 160 2.96 2.03 16.64
N GLU A 161 3.56 2.97 17.37
CA GLU A 161 4.05 2.75 18.74
C GLU A 161 2.95 2.28 19.69
N LYS A 162 1.76 2.90 19.60
CA LYS A 162 0.60 2.50 20.40
C LYS A 162 0.17 1.07 20.07
N THR A 163 0.14 0.70 18.79
CA THR A 163 -0.21 -0.65 18.32
C THR A 163 0.76 -1.70 18.88
N VAL A 164 2.06 -1.39 18.89
CA VAL A 164 3.10 -2.26 19.47
C VAL A 164 2.96 -2.37 21.00
N LYS A 165 2.77 -1.24 21.70
CA LYS A 165 2.61 -1.17 23.16
C LYS A 165 1.37 -1.92 23.64
N GLU A 166 0.26 -1.79 22.94
CA GLU A 166 -1.00 -2.50 23.22
C GLU A 166 -0.97 -3.98 22.83
N ARG A 167 0.16 -4.46 22.28
CA ARG A 167 0.35 -5.84 21.81
C ARG A 167 -0.73 -6.29 20.82
N ARG A 168 -1.16 -5.39 19.93
CA ARG A 168 -2.11 -5.73 18.85
C ARG A 168 -1.39 -6.49 17.73
N GLY A 169 -1.97 -7.61 17.31
CA GLY A 169 -1.41 -8.50 16.29
C GLY A 169 -0.29 -9.42 16.79
N SER A 170 0.15 -10.31 15.91
CA SER A 170 1.17 -11.32 16.18
C SER A 170 2.54 -10.70 16.50
N SER A 171 3.40 -11.48 17.17
CA SER A 171 4.78 -11.05 17.45
C SER A 171 5.53 -10.66 16.19
N ARG A 172 5.31 -11.35 15.06
CA ARG A 172 5.90 -11.02 13.75
C ARG A 172 5.55 -9.59 13.32
N ILE A 173 4.26 -9.23 13.36
CA ILE A 173 3.80 -7.89 12.99
C ILE A 173 4.39 -6.84 13.93
N ARG A 174 4.43 -7.11 15.24
CA ARG A 174 5.03 -6.18 16.20
C ARG A 174 6.53 -5.96 15.95
N PHE A 175 7.28 -6.99 15.54
CA PHE A 175 8.67 -6.85 15.11
C PHE A 175 8.79 -6.01 13.83
N LEU A 176 7.94 -6.24 12.82
CA LEU A 176 7.95 -5.43 11.60
C LEU A 176 7.63 -3.95 11.87
N LEU A 177 6.66 -3.68 12.76
CA LEU A 177 6.33 -2.31 13.17
C LEU A 177 7.49 -1.66 13.93
N GLN A 178 8.17 -2.41 14.79
CA GLN A 178 9.37 -1.94 15.50
C GLN A 178 10.52 -1.65 14.53
N ASP A 179 10.76 -2.53 13.55
CA ASP A 179 11.78 -2.33 12.52
C ASP A 179 11.57 -1.02 11.76
N VAL A 180 10.31 -0.66 11.48
CA VAL A 180 9.97 0.59 10.79
C VAL A 180 10.15 1.81 11.70
N ILE A 181 9.80 1.71 12.99
CA ILE A 181 10.10 2.75 13.99
C ILE A 181 11.61 3.00 14.03
N ASP A 182 12.39 1.94 14.15
CA ASP A 182 13.85 2.02 14.25
C ASP A 182 14.44 2.59 12.95
N LEU A 183 13.92 2.20 11.79
CA LEU A 183 14.31 2.75 10.49
C LEU A 183 14.13 4.28 10.43
N ARG A 184 13.01 4.80 10.95
CA ARG A 184 12.77 6.25 10.99
C ARG A 184 13.69 6.96 11.98
N LEU A 185 13.91 6.39 13.17
CA LEU A 185 14.82 6.93 14.18
C LEU A 185 16.25 7.06 13.65
N HIS A 186 16.66 6.14 12.76
CA HIS A 186 17.95 6.17 12.08
C HIS A 186 17.92 6.96 10.76
N ASN A 187 17.03 7.95 10.63
CA ASN A 187 16.91 8.81 9.43
C ASN A 187 16.73 8.03 8.13
N TRP A 188 15.96 6.94 8.16
CA TRP A 188 15.70 6.07 7.01
C TRP A 188 16.95 5.39 6.43
N VAL A 189 18.01 5.26 7.22
CA VAL A 189 19.21 4.52 6.86
C VAL A 189 19.07 3.09 7.36
N SER A 190 19.01 2.13 6.43
CA SER A 190 18.92 0.71 6.78
C SER A 190 20.24 0.21 7.38
N GLN A 191 20.23 -0.18 8.65
CA GLN A 191 21.38 -0.82 9.30
C GLN A 191 21.64 -2.26 8.79
N ARG A 192 20.69 -2.87 8.06
CA ARG A 192 20.81 -4.25 7.57
C ARG A 192 21.70 -4.41 6.34
N ALA A 193 22.11 -3.32 5.69
CA ALA A 193 23.07 -3.40 4.59
C ALA A 193 24.45 -3.94 5.05
N ASP A 194 24.75 -3.90 6.35
CA ASP A 194 26.04 -4.28 6.94
C ASP A 194 25.99 -5.58 7.75
N HIS A 195 24.84 -6.27 7.76
CA HIS A 195 24.68 -7.55 8.43
C HIS A 195 24.29 -8.62 7.42
N GLY A 196 25.28 -9.05 6.64
CA GLY A 196 25.27 -10.38 6.04
C GLY A 196 25.07 -11.46 7.11
N PRO A 197 24.73 -12.69 6.71
CA PRO A 197 24.43 -13.77 7.64
C PRO A 197 25.60 -13.96 8.62
N LYS A 198 25.37 -13.63 9.90
CA LYS A 198 26.34 -13.89 10.96
C LYS A 198 26.48 -15.40 11.12
N THR A 199 27.71 -15.90 11.05
CA THR A 199 28.02 -17.31 11.31
C THR A 199 27.69 -17.66 12.76
N ILE A 200 27.30 -18.93 12.98
CA ILE A 200 26.90 -19.52 14.27
C ILE A 200 27.90 -19.25 15.41
N GLU A 201 29.16 -18.96 15.09
CA GLU A 201 30.23 -18.67 16.05
C GLU A 201 30.04 -17.34 16.82
N GLN A 202 29.18 -16.43 16.36
CA GLN A 202 28.95 -15.14 17.04
C GLN A 202 27.80 -15.15 18.06
N ILE A 203 27.09 -16.28 18.22
CA ILE A 203 25.90 -16.38 19.10
C ILE A 203 26.24 -16.95 20.49
N HIS A 204 27.47 -17.45 20.71
CA HIS A 204 27.91 -17.93 22.02
C HIS A 204 29.11 -17.14 22.56
N GLN A 205 28.82 -16.07 23.29
CA GLN A 205 29.61 -15.58 24.41
C GLN A 205 28.70 -14.96 25.47
#